data_AF-A0A950TD42-F1
#
_entry.id   AF-A0A950TD42-F1
#
_cell.length_a   1.000
_cell.length_b   1.000
_cell.length_c   1.000
_cell.angle_alpha   90.00
_cell.angle_beta   90.00
_cell.angle_gamma   90.00
#
_symmetry.space_group_name_H-M   'P 1'
#
loop_
_entity.id
_entity.type
_entity.pdbx_description
1 polymer ?
#
loop_
_entity_poly.entity_id
_entity_poly.type
_entity_poly.pdbx_seq_one_letter_code
_entity_poly.pdbx_strand_id
1 'polypeptide(L)'
;MKDWRAWMAKYLPDADPHGPNYVNGYNYAATMVQVLKQAGNDLSRENIMRQALNLRDLELPMLLPGIKVSTSPTDYYPVQQLQLMRFNGKRWERFGDVLQDE
;
A
#
# COMPACT_ATOMS: atom_id res chain seq x y z
N MET A 1 0.61 -12.13 -0.91
CA MET A 1 -0.19 -12.82 -1.97
C MET A 1 -1.13 -13.91 -1.46
N LYS A 2 -0.74 -14.81 -0.54
CA LYS A 2 -1.62 -15.88 -0.05
C LYS A 2 -2.88 -15.32 0.61
N ASP A 3 -2.70 -14.36 1.52
CA ASP A 3 -3.81 -13.74 2.26
C ASP A 3 -4.72 -12.93 1.33
N TRP A 4 -4.15 -12.22 0.36
CA TRP A 4 -4.90 -11.53 -0.70
C TRP A 4 -5.81 -12.48 -1.48
N ARG A 5 -5.27 -13.60 -1.96
CA ARG A 5 -6.04 -14.59 -2.72
C ARG A 5 -7.15 -15.21 -1.86
N ALA A 6 -6.87 -15.49 -0.59
CA ALA A 6 -7.87 -16.00 0.35
C ALA A 6 -8.98 -14.97 0.62
N TRP A 7 -8.63 -13.69 0.76
CA TRP A 7 -9.59 -12.61 0.94
C TRP A 7 -10.48 -12.42 -0.29
N MET A 8 -9.89 -12.36 -1.49
CA MET A 8 -10.65 -12.27 -2.75
C MET A 8 -11.58 -13.46 -2.93
N ALA A 9 -11.09 -14.69 -2.74
CA ALA A 9 -11.92 -15.89 -2.86
C ALA A 9 -13.10 -15.90 -1.89
N LYS A 10 -12.94 -15.32 -0.69
CA LYS A 10 -13.99 -15.26 0.32
C LYS A 10 -15.04 -14.17 0.04
N TYR A 11 -14.60 -12.97 -0.35
CA TYR A 11 -15.48 -11.79 -0.38
C TYR A 11 -15.83 -11.32 -1.80
N LEU A 12 -15.05 -11.70 -2.80
CA LEU A 12 -15.20 -11.31 -4.20
C LEU A 12 -14.84 -12.49 -5.14
N PRO A 13 -15.50 -13.65 -5.02
CA PRO A 13 -15.11 -14.89 -5.71
C PRO A 13 -15.12 -14.78 -7.25
N ASP A 14 -15.97 -13.91 -7.80
CA ASP A 14 -16.13 -13.73 -9.25
C ASP A 14 -15.27 -12.58 -9.82
N ALA A 15 -14.55 -11.86 -8.97
CA ALA A 15 -13.71 -10.74 -9.40
C ALA A 15 -12.34 -11.22 -9.90
N ASP A 16 -11.78 -10.52 -10.88
CA ASP A 16 -10.41 -10.76 -11.34
C ASP A 16 -9.40 -10.37 -10.23
N PRO A 17 -8.65 -11.33 -9.65
CA PRO A 17 -7.68 -11.05 -8.60
C PRO A 17 -6.45 -10.27 -9.09
N HIS A 18 -6.31 -10.08 -10.41
CA HIS A 18 -5.27 -9.28 -11.05
C HIS A 18 -5.71 -7.83 -11.31
N GLY A 19 -6.98 -7.49 -11.05
CA GLY A 19 -7.50 -6.14 -11.21
C GLY A 19 -6.79 -5.14 -10.27
N PRO A 20 -6.09 -4.11 -10.80
CA PRO A 20 -5.28 -3.20 -9.98
C PRO A 20 -6.11 -2.40 -8.97
N ASN A 21 -7.37 -2.14 -9.27
CA ASN A 21 -8.27 -1.41 -8.37
C ASN A 21 -8.55 -2.18 -7.07
N TYR A 22 -8.67 -3.50 -7.14
CA TYR A 22 -8.89 -4.33 -5.94
C TYR A 22 -7.64 -4.35 -5.05
N VAL A 23 -6.46 -4.43 -5.67
CA VAL A 23 -5.17 -4.33 -4.98
C VAL A 23 -5.02 -2.98 -4.27
N ASN A 24 -5.34 -1.89 -4.96
CA ASN A 24 -5.30 -0.54 -4.40
C ASN A 24 -6.26 -0.40 -3.21
N GLY A 25 -7.52 -0.83 -3.37
CA GLY A 25 -8.51 -0.79 -2.29
C GLY A 25 -8.07 -1.58 -1.05
N TYR A 26 -7.47 -2.76 -1.24
CA TYR A 26 -6.96 -3.57 -0.13
C TYR A 26 -5.82 -2.87 0.64
N ASN A 27 -4.88 -2.25 -0.09
CA ASN A 27 -3.82 -1.47 0.53
C ASN A 27 -4.34 -0.21 1.22
N TYR A 28 -5.29 0.52 0.62
CA TYR A 28 -5.90 1.69 1.26
C TYR A 28 -6.60 1.33 2.56
N ALA A 29 -7.34 0.22 2.58
CA ALA A 29 -7.97 -0.29 3.80
C ALA A 29 -6.93 -0.69 4.85
N ALA A 30 -5.83 -1.35 4.45
CA ALA A 30 -4.75 -1.71 5.35
C ALA A 30 -4.08 -0.46 5.97
N THR A 31 -3.83 0.59 5.19
CA THR A 31 -3.34 1.87 5.70
C THR A 31 -4.30 2.50 6.69
N MET A 32 -5.60 2.51 6.38
CA MET A 32 -6.63 3.02 7.30
C MET A 32 -6.64 2.25 8.61
N VAL A 33 -6.55 0.91 8.57
CA VAL A 33 -6.45 0.08 9.77
C VAL A 33 -5.23 0.46 10.61
N GLN A 34 -4.08 0.72 9.99
CA GLN A 34 -2.89 1.19 10.73
C GLN A 34 -3.14 2.55 11.40
N VAL A 35 -3.69 3.52 10.65
CA VAL A 35 -3.99 4.86 11.19
C VAL A 35 -4.93 4.77 12.39
N LEU A 36 -5.99 3.98 12.29
CA LEU A 36 -6.96 3.78 13.38
C LEU A 36 -6.32 3.09 14.60
N LYS A 37 -5.44 2.11 14.39
CA LYS A 37 -4.67 1.50 15.49
C LYS A 37 -3.80 2.52 16.23
N GLN A 38 -3.11 3.40 15.48
CA GLN A 38 -2.29 4.46 16.07
C GLN A 38 -3.13 5.53 16.77
N ALA A 39 -4.34 5.80 16.28
CA ALA A 39 -5.24 6.77 16.88
C ALA A 39 -5.78 6.30 18.25
N GLY A 40 -5.89 4.99 18.45
CA GLY A 40 -6.38 4.41 19.70
C GLY A 40 -7.84 4.81 19.96
N ASN A 41 -8.10 5.37 21.14
CA ASN A 41 -9.46 5.76 21.54
C ASN A 41 -9.86 7.18 21.09
N ASP A 42 -8.90 8.00 20.64
CA ASP A 42 -9.19 9.34 20.13
C ASP A 42 -9.37 9.28 18.61
N LEU A 43 -10.62 9.09 18.18
CA LEU A 43 -11.00 9.06 16.78
C LEU A 43 -11.45 10.43 16.26
N SER A 44 -11.00 11.52 16.90
CA SER A 44 -11.22 12.87 16.38
C SER A 44 -10.54 13.04 15.02
N ARG A 45 -11.12 13.89 14.18
CA ARG A 45 -10.55 14.23 12.86
C ARG A 45 -9.11 14.72 12.97
N GLU A 46 -8.84 15.56 13.96
CA GLU A 46 -7.51 16.11 14.22
C GLU A 46 -6.50 15.01 14.52
N ASN A 47 -6.82 14.09 15.44
CA ASN A 47 -5.91 13.00 15.78
C ASN A 47 -5.73 12.02 14.61
N ILE A 48 -6.79 11.66 13.89
CA ILE A 48 -6.71 10.80 12.69
C ILE A 48 -5.75 11.41 11.67
N MET A 49 -5.89 12.71 11.36
CA MET A 49 -4.99 13.38 10.43
C MET A 49 -3.56 13.42 10.96
N ARG A 50 -3.36 13.69 12.26
CA ARG A 50 -2.04 13.64 12.89
C ARG A 50 -1.36 12.29 12.73
N GLN A 51 -2.07 11.18 12.91
CA GLN A 51 -1.53 9.83 12.71
C GLN A 51 -1.30 9.49 11.24
N ALA A 52 -2.20 9.92 10.35
CA ALA A 52 -2.08 9.72 8.92
C ALA A 52 -0.87 10.47 8.32
N LEU A 53 -0.45 11.58 8.94
CA LEU A 53 0.73 12.36 8.57
C LEU A 53 2.00 11.97 9.35
N ASN A 54 1.96 10.85 10.07
CA ASN A 54 3.11 10.33 10.81
C ASN A 54 3.33 8.83 10.54
N LEU A 55 2.97 8.37 9.34
CA LEU A 55 3.33 7.02 8.90
C LEU A 55 4.82 6.98 8.59
N ARG A 56 5.50 5.95 9.12
CA ARG A 56 6.92 5.73 8.96
C ARG A 56 7.13 4.30 8.50
N ASP A 57 7.64 4.14 7.28
CA ASP A 57 8.09 2.86 6.74
C ASP A 57 7.05 1.73 6.85
N LEU A 58 5.77 2.08 6.65
CA LEU A 58 4.68 1.12 6.75
C LEU A 58 4.69 0.19 5.53
N GLU A 59 4.93 -1.09 5.79
CA GLU A 59 4.78 -2.14 4.78
C GLU A 59 3.31 -2.54 4.64
N LEU A 60 2.82 -2.60 3.40
CA LEU A 60 1.45 -3.04 3.10
C LEU A 60 1.46 -4.38 2.38
N PRO A 61 0.40 -5.22 2.56
CA PRO A 61 0.42 -6.62 2.12
C PRO A 61 0.56 -6.84 0.61
N MET A 62 0.21 -5.83 -0.20
CA MET A 62 0.23 -5.92 -1.66
C MET A 62 1.16 -4.90 -2.33
N LEU A 63 1.99 -4.20 -1.55
CA LEU A 63 3.09 -3.43 -2.13
C LEU A 63 4.22 -4.38 -2.58
N LEU A 64 5.06 -3.89 -3.48
CA LEU A 64 6.26 -4.63 -3.87
C LEU A 64 7.21 -4.71 -2.68
N PRO A 65 8.00 -5.79 -2.54
CA PRO A 65 9.05 -5.85 -1.53
C PRO A 65 9.97 -4.64 -1.61
N GLY A 66 10.27 -4.02 -0.47
CA GLY A 66 11.08 -2.81 -0.39
C GLY A 66 10.30 -1.50 -0.59
N ILE A 67 9.05 -1.55 -1.06
CA ILE A 67 8.19 -0.37 -1.15
C ILE A 67 7.44 -0.16 0.16
N LYS A 68 7.56 1.03 0.73
CA LYS A 68 6.96 1.39 2.03
C LYS A 68 6.15 2.67 1.93
N VAL A 69 5.19 2.81 2.84
CA VAL A 69 4.39 4.01 3.01
C VAL A 69 4.97 4.91 4.09
N SER A 70 5.27 6.15 3.71
CA SER A 70 5.74 7.20 4.63
C SER A 70 5.03 8.51 4.32
N THR A 71 4.65 9.24 5.37
CA THR A 71 4.00 10.55 5.25
C THR A 71 4.53 11.52 6.30
N SER A 72 4.38 12.81 6.06
CA SER A 72 4.76 13.86 7.00
C SER A 72 3.80 15.04 6.93
N PRO A 73 3.81 15.96 7.91
CA PRO A 73 3.03 17.20 7.82
C PRO A 73 3.38 18.09 6.62
N THR A 74 4.54 17.85 5.98
CA THR A 74 5.04 18.57 4.81
C THR A 74 5.01 17.74 3.53
N ASP A 75 4.71 16.44 3.60
CA ASP A 75 4.62 15.53 2.46
C ASP A 75 3.49 14.52 2.64
N TYR A 76 2.48 14.66 1.79
CA TYR A 76 1.23 13.90 1.84
C TYR A 76 1.23 12.74 0.83
N TYR A 77 2.30 12.56 0.04
CA TYR A 77 2.39 11.48 -0.95
C TYR A 77 2.90 10.20 -0.27
N PRO A 78 2.04 9.19 -0.05
CA PRO A 78 2.40 8.03 0.78
C PRO A 78 3.45 7.11 0.15
N VAL A 79 3.52 7.05 -1.18
CA VAL A 79 4.47 6.20 -1.92
C VAL A 79 5.10 7.04 -3.01
N GLN A 80 6.41 7.26 -2.91
CA GLN A 80 7.24 7.96 -3.90
C GLN A 80 8.37 7.06 -4.44
N GLN A 81 8.26 5.77 -4.19
CA GLN A 81 9.22 4.75 -4.57
C GLN A 81 8.73 4.01 -5.81
N LEU A 82 9.65 3.65 -6.71
CA LEU A 82 9.33 2.90 -7.93
C LEU A 82 10.37 1.82 -8.19
N GLN A 83 9.97 0.79 -8.95
CA GLN A 83 10.89 -0.23 -9.47
C GLN A 83 10.67 -0.39 -10.97
N LEU A 84 11.77 -0.45 -11.73
CA LEU A 84 11.71 -0.55 -13.18
C LEU A 84 11.22 -1.93 -13.62
N MET A 85 10.47 -1.92 -14.72
CA MET A 85 9.96 -3.13 -15.37
C MET A 85 10.29 -3.09 -16.86
N ARG A 86 10.75 -4.22 -17.40
CA ARG A 86 11.04 -4.40 -18.83
C ARG A 86 10.20 -5.53 -19.39
N PHE A 87 9.65 -5.34 -20.58
CA PHE A 87 9.02 -6.42 -21.32
C PHE A 87 10.09 -7.28 -22.00
N ASN A 88 10.09 -8.58 -21.74
CA ASN A 88 11.08 -9.52 -22.27
C ASN A 88 10.62 -10.29 -23.53
N GLY A 89 9.51 -9.85 -24.16
CA GLY A 89 8.88 -10.55 -25.28
C GLY A 89 7.78 -11.54 -24.88
N LYS A 90 7.66 -11.88 -23.58
CA LYS A 90 6.60 -12.76 -23.06
C LYS A 90 5.84 -12.15 -21.89
N ARG A 91 6.55 -11.48 -20.97
CA ARG A 91 5.98 -10.85 -19.79
C ARG A 91 6.79 -9.63 -19.37
N TRP A 92 6.21 -8.83 -18.48
CA TRP A 92 6.93 -7.79 -17.78
C TRP A 92 7.72 -8.39 -16.62
N GLU A 93 9.01 -8.08 -16.54
CA GLU A 93 9.91 -8.51 -15.48
C GLU A 93 10.49 -7.29 -14.78
N ARG A 94 10.47 -7.31 -13.45
CA ARG A 94 11.11 -6.28 -12.62
C ARG A 94 12.62 -6.45 -12.68
N PHE A 95 13.34 -5.35 -12.67
CA PHE A 95 14.80 -5.34 -12.64
C PHE A 95 15.31 -4.09 -11.91
N GLY A 96 16.55 -4.16 -11.43
CA GLY A 96 17.16 -3.10 -10.62
C GLY A 96 16.56 -3.01 -9.21
N ASP A 97 17.17 -2.14 -8.41
CA ASP A 97 16.72 -1.86 -7.04
C ASP A 97 15.50 -0.94 -7.03
N VAL A 98 14.88 -0.81 -5.86
CA VAL A 98 13.86 0.21 -5.62
C VAL A 98 14.52 1.58 -5.66
N LEU A 99 13.94 2.47 -6.45
CA LEU A 99 14.37 3.86 -6.58
C LEU A 99 13.43 4.77 -5.77
N GLN A 100 14.00 5.78 -5.14
CA GLN A 100 13.28 6.84 -4.45
C GLN A 100 14.00 8.15 -4.73
N ASP A 101 13.27 9.22 -5.00
CA ASP A 101 13.84 10.57 -5.04
C ASP A 101 14.06 11.05 -3.59
N GLU A 102 15.20 11.65 -3.30
CA GLU A 102 15.53 12.18 -1.96
C GLU A 102 14.73 13.46 -1.63
#